data_AF-A0A554XGT2-F1
#
_entry.id   AF-A0A554XGT2-F1
#
_cell.length_a   1.000
_cell.length_b   1.000
_cell.length_c   1.000
_cell.angle_alpha   90.00
_cell.angle_beta   90.00
_cell.angle_gamma   90.00
#
_symmetry.space_group_name_H-M   'P 1'
#
loop_
_entity.id
_entity.type
_entity.pdbx_description
1 polymer ?
#
loop_
_entity_poly.entity_id
_entity_poly.type
_entity_poly.pdbx_seq_one_letter_code
_entity_poly.pdbx_strand_id
1 'polypeptide(L)'
;MELIAEDVTNHGCIDLTVKIPERIYLFEFKVVPDQATGQALAQLKARGYADKYRADGRPLHLVGIEFSRQQRNVVGFEVQMG
;
A
#
# COMPACT_ATOMS: atom_id res chain seq x y z
N MET A 1 2.52 -16.81 -7.78
CA MET A 1 2.70 -15.60 -6.94
C MET A 1 3.56 -14.63 -7.73
N GLU A 2 3.18 -13.36 -7.73
CA GLU A 2 3.88 -12.29 -8.45
C GLU A 2 4.13 -11.13 -7.47
N LEU A 3 5.32 -10.55 -7.55
CA LEU A 3 5.77 -9.41 -6.75
C LEU A 3 6.26 -8.33 -7.71
N ILE A 4 5.73 -7.12 -7.58
CA ILE A 4 6.10 -5.97 -8.40
C ILE A 4 6.50 -4.85 -7.45
N ALA A 5 7.80 -4.63 -7.28
CA ALA A 5 8.31 -3.47 -6.57
C ALA A 5 8.25 -2.24 -7.49
N GLU A 6 7.98 -1.07 -6.92
CA GLU A 6 7.89 0.20 -7.66
C GLU A 6 6.95 0.08 -8.87
N ASP A 7 5.73 -0.37 -8.60
CA ASP A 7 4.73 -0.70 -9.60
C ASP A 7 4.09 0.57 -10.18
N VAL A 8 4.54 0.95 -11.38
CA VAL A 8 4.16 2.20 -12.05
C VAL A 8 2.70 2.18 -12.53
N THR A 9 2.04 3.31 -12.38
CA THR A 9 0.67 3.58 -12.84
C THR A 9 0.62 4.96 -13.53
N ASN A 10 -0.47 5.27 -14.22
CA ASN A 10 -0.73 6.61 -14.75
C ASN A 10 -0.97 7.67 -13.64
N HIS A 11 -1.24 7.23 -12.40
CA HIS A 11 -1.51 8.11 -11.25
C HIS A 11 -0.32 8.28 -10.30
N GLY A 12 0.79 7.58 -10.54
CA GLY A 12 1.99 7.54 -9.71
C GLY A 12 2.59 6.14 -9.61
N CYS A 13 3.37 5.86 -8.57
CA CYS A 13 4.00 4.57 -8.31
C CYS A 13 3.44 3.97 -7.01
N ILE A 14 3.18 2.67 -7.00
CA ILE A 14 2.87 1.88 -5.79
C ILE A 14 4.18 1.26 -5.32
N ASP A 15 4.52 1.35 -4.03
CA ASP A 15 5.81 0.84 -3.55
C ASP A 15 5.97 -0.68 -3.75
N LEU A 16 4.92 -1.45 -3.47
CA LEU A 16 4.92 -2.90 -3.69
C LEU A 16 3.51 -3.43 -3.97
N THR A 17 3.38 -4.17 -5.07
CA THR A 17 2.19 -4.97 -5.38
C THR A 17 2.51 -6.46 -5.19
N VAL A 18 1.67 -7.17 -4.43
CA VAL A 18 1.76 -8.61 -4.22
C VAL A 18 0.50 -9.29 -4.73
N LYS A 19 0.65 -10.20 -5.68
CA LYS A 19 -0.46 -10.97 -6.28
C LYS A 19 -0.30 -12.44 -5.93
N ILE A 20 -1.24 -12.96 -5.15
CA ILE A 20 -1.37 -14.38 -4.81
C ILE A 20 -2.67 -14.93 -5.42
N PRO A 21 -2.87 -16.26 -5.53
CA PRO A 21 -4.02 -16.81 -6.25
C PRO A 21 -5.37 -16.28 -5.77
N GLU A 22 -5.51 -15.97 -4.48
CA GLU A 22 -6.79 -15.58 -3.87
C GLU A 22 -6.96 -14.06 -3.71
N ARG A 23 -5.88 -13.26 -3.80
CA ARG A 23 -5.88 -11.85 -3.39
C ARG A 23 -4.80 -11.03 -4.06
N ILE A 24 -5.01 -9.72 -4.07
CA ILE A 24 -3.99 -8.73 -4.42
C ILE A 24 -3.81 -7.78 -3.24
N TYR A 25 -2.55 -7.46 -2.93
CA TYR A 25 -2.18 -6.48 -1.91
C TYR A 25 -1.39 -5.34 -2.56
N LEU A 26 -1.78 -4.11 -2.26
CA LEU A 26 -1.06 -2.89 -2.63
C LEU A 26 -0.49 -2.29 -1.36
N PHE A 27 0.83 -2.18 -1.28
CA PHE A 27 1.54 -1.63 -0.14
C PHE A 27 2.05 -0.23 -0.45
N GLU A 28 1.95 0.63 0.55
CA GLU A 28 2.64 1.93 0.60
C GLU A 28 3.36 2.03 1.93
N PHE A 29 4.61 2.51 1.90
CA PHE A 29 5.45 2.69 3.06
C PHE A 29 5.74 4.18 3.28
N LYS A 30 5.67 4.63 4.53
CA LYS A 30 6.10 5.99 4.91
C LYS A 30 7.05 5.97 6.09
N VAL A 31 8.00 6.89 6.10
CA VAL A 31 8.79 7.21 7.28
C VAL A 31 8.21 8.48 7.88
N VAL A 32 7.71 8.39 9.11
CA VAL A 32 7.12 9.48 9.88
C VAL A 32 8.05 9.91 11.03
N PRO A 33 7.90 11.10 11.61
CA PRO A 33 8.79 11.56 12.68
C PRO A 33 8.79 10.64 13.91
N ASP A 34 7.60 10.32 14.43
CA ASP A 34 7.46 9.51 15.64
C ASP A 34 6.20 8.64 15.68
N GLN A 35 5.00 9.23 15.59
CA GLN A 35 3.73 8.50 15.69
C GLN A 35 3.08 8.27 14.32
N ALA A 36 2.22 7.27 14.23
CA ALA A 36 1.42 7.01 13.03
C ALA A 36 0.53 8.21 12.68
N THR A 37 0.45 8.45 11.38
CA THR A 37 -0.33 9.51 10.74
C THR A 37 -1.40 8.96 9.80
N GLY A 38 -1.26 7.70 9.38
CA GLY A 38 -2.15 7.04 8.40
C GLY A 38 -1.98 7.57 6.97
N GLN A 39 -0.96 8.36 6.71
CA GLN A 39 -0.63 8.93 5.39
C GLN A 39 -0.33 7.85 4.35
N ALA A 40 0.28 6.73 4.75
CA ALA A 40 0.54 5.62 3.83
C ALA A 40 -0.75 5.06 3.20
N LEU A 41 -1.72 4.67 4.03
CA LEU A 41 -3.00 4.16 3.55
C LEU A 41 -3.83 5.26 2.86
N ALA A 42 -3.77 6.50 3.36
CA ALA A 42 -4.44 7.64 2.74
C ALA A 42 -3.94 7.89 1.31
N GLN A 43 -2.63 7.74 1.04
CA GLN A 43 -2.07 7.90 -0.30
C GLN A 43 -2.62 6.85 -1.27
N LEU A 44 -2.62 5.56 -0.89
CA LEU A 44 -3.17 4.48 -1.73
C LEU A 44 -4.61 4.79 -2.17
N LYS A 45 -5.44 5.27 -1.24
CA LYS A 45 -6.84 5.66 -1.49
C LYS A 45 -6.95 6.89 -2.39
N ALA A 46 -6.23 7.96 -2.04
CA ALA A 46 -6.30 9.23 -2.75
C ALA A 46 -5.84 9.12 -4.21
N ARG A 47 -4.89 8.21 -4.48
CA ARG A 47 -4.39 7.95 -5.84
C ARG A 47 -5.23 6.97 -6.65
N GLY A 48 -6.23 6.32 -6.05
CA GLY A 48 -7.08 5.35 -6.74
C GLY A 48 -6.32 4.12 -7.25
N TYR A 49 -5.21 3.74 -6.63
CA TYR A 49 -4.34 2.68 -7.16
C TYR A 49 -5.01 1.30 -7.27
N ALA A 50 -6.07 1.04 -6.51
CA ALA A 50 -6.90 -0.15 -6.65
C ALA A 50 -7.49 -0.31 -8.05
N ASP A 51 -7.79 0.80 -8.74
CA ASP A 51 -8.47 0.81 -10.04
C ASP A 51 -7.70 0.02 -11.11
N LYS A 52 -6.35 0.06 -11.04
CA LYS A 52 -5.45 -0.70 -11.93
C LYS A 52 -5.76 -2.21 -11.93
N TYR A 53 -6.23 -2.74 -10.80
CA TYR A 53 -6.40 -4.16 -10.56
C TYR A 53 -7.86 -4.61 -10.48
N ARG A 54 -8.84 -3.71 -10.55
CA ARG A 54 -10.26 -4.09 -10.41
C ARG A 54 -10.75 -5.10 -11.44
N ALA A 55 -10.22 -5.04 -12.67
CA ALA A 55 -10.58 -5.98 -13.73
C ALA A 55 -10.10 -7.42 -13.47
N ASP A 56 -9.15 -7.61 -12.54
CA ASP A 56 -8.62 -8.92 -12.18
C ASP A 56 -9.65 -9.76 -11.38
N GLY A 57 -10.58 -9.10 -10.67
CA GLY A 57 -11.68 -9.76 -9.95
C GLY A 57 -11.30 -10.38 -8.61
N ARG A 58 -10.00 -10.50 -8.29
CA ARG A 58 -9.55 -10.89 -6.94
C ARG A 58 -9.83 -9.78 -5.91
N PRO A 59 -10.14 -10.15 -4.66
CA PRO A 59 -10.16 -9.20 -3.54
C PRO A 59 -8.87 -8.37 -3.45
N LEU A 60 -9.03 -7.05 -3.31
CA LEU A 60 -7.95 -6.08 -3.21
C LEU A 60 -7.81 -5.57 -1.78
N HIS A 61 -6.59 -5.59 -1.27
CA HIS A 61 -6.24 -5.06 0.04
C HIS A 61 -5.24 -3.91 -0.12
N LEU A 62 -5.57 -2.76 0.42
CA LEU A 62 -4.66 -1.62 0.56
C LEU A 62 -3.99 -1.72 1.93
N VAL A 63 -2.66 -1.70 1.96
CA VAL A 63 -1.86 -1.87 3.17
C VAL A 63 -0.93 -0.67 3.33
N GLY A 64 -1.20 0.16 4.35
CA GLY A 64 -0.33 1.27 4.71
C GLY A 64 0.56 0.88 5.88
N ILE A 65 1.87 1.09 5.74
CA ILE A 65 2.85 0.82 6.80
C ILE A 65 3.67 2.08 7.07
N GLU A 66 3.80 2.46 8.33
CA GLU A 66 4.53 3.65 8.74
C GLU A 66 5.63 3.32 9.75
N PHE A 67 6.83 3.79 9.46
CA PHE A 67 8.01 3.62 10.30
C PHE A 67 8.38 4.95 10.96
N SER A 68 8.63 4.92 12.27
CA SER A 68 9.15 6.08 12.99
C SER A 68 10.63 6.27 12.70
N ARG A 69 11.04 7.47 12.28
CA ARG A 69 12.45 7.83 12.13
C ARG A 69 13.19 7.83 13.46
N GLN A 70 12.50 8.23 14.54
CA GLN A 70 13.07 8.28 15.88
C GLN A 70 13.25 6.87 16.47
N GLN A 71 12.22 6.04 16.40
CA GLN A 71 12.22 4.71 17.01
C GLN A 71 12.83 3.63 16.11
N ARG A 72 12.94 3.91 14.80
CA ARG A 72 13.36 2.95 13.76
C ARG A 72 12.54 1.67 13.77
N ASN A 73 11.24 1.80 14.07
CA ASN A 73 10.31 0.68 14.16
C ASN A 73 8.98 1.05 13.50
N VAL A 74 8.15 0.05 13.22
CA VAL A 74 6.77 0.24 12.73
C VAL A 74 5.96 0.91 13.83
N VAL A 75 5.31 2.01 13.50
CA VAL A 75 4.40 2.75 14.39
C VAL A 75 2.97 2.82 13.84
N GLY A 76 2.77 2.53 12.56
CA GLY A 76 1.46 2.43 11.92
C GLY A 76 1.36 1.22 11.00
N PHE A 77 0.25 0.50 11.10
CA PHE A 77 -0.11 -0.60 10.20
C PHE A 77 -1.62 -0.59 10.01
N GLU A 78 -2.08 -0.32 8.80
CA GLU A 78 -3.50 -0.26 8.48
C GLU A 78 -3.81 -1.06 7.21
N VAL A 79 -4.95 -1.75 7.23
CA VAL A 79 -5.45 -2.51 6.08
C VAL A 79 -6.88 -2.09 5.77
N GLN A 80 -7.18 -1.86 4.50
CA GLN A 80 -8.54 -1.66 4.03
C GLN A 80 -8.82 -2.49 2.78
N MET A 81 -10.08 -2.90 2.60
CA MET A 81 -10.58 -3.34 1.30
C MET A 81 -10.54 -2.19 0.28
N GLY A 82 -10.03 -2.49 -0.93
CA GLY A 82 -9.91 -1.57 -2.07
C GLY A 82 -10.93 -1.79 -3.18
#